data_AF-A0AAV3BN28-F1
#
_entry.id   AF-A0AAV3BN28-F1
#
_cell.length_a   1.000
_cell.length_b   1.000
_cell.length_c   1.000
_cell.angle_alpha   90.00
_cell.angle_beta   90.00
_cell.angle_gamma   90.00
#
_symmetry.space_group_name_H-M   'P 1'
#
loop_
_entity.id
_entity.type
_entity.pdbx_description
1 polymer ?
#
loop_
_entity_poly.entity_id
_entity_poly.type
_entity_poly.pdbx_seq_one_letter_code
_entity_poly.pdbx_strand_id
1 'polypeptide(L)'
;MERIHATINNKSLKYLDELKEKRDCRSRSEALDLIIREHQKNLNLSIEDQVNLMAEIISEKTVSAMYKIAKGVNKNDRNIQILIELVNGLFINENQMDIMSTEERMHEAYQTAQKTVNDRIEKQALKKHYRTYE
;
A
#
# COMPACT_ATOMS: atom_id res chain seq x y z
N MET A 1 45.69 2.53 11.02
CA MET A 1 44.74 2.19 12.09
C MET A 1 45.47 2.28 13.40
N GLU A 2 44.94 3.03 14.35
CA GLU A 2 45.46 3.10 15.72
C GLU A 2 44.76 2.04 16.58
N ARG A 3 45.48 1.49 17.57
CA ARG A 3 44.95 0.48 18.48
C ARG A 3 44.56 1.15 19.79
N ILE A 4 43.30 0.93 20.19
CA ILE A 4 42.75 1.44 21.44
C ILE A 4 42.42 0.24 22.34
N HIS A 5 42.89 0.29 23.59
CA HIS A 5 42.47 -0.64 24.63
C HIS A 5 41.40 0.04 25.49
N ALA A 6 40.19 -0.52 25.49
CA ALA A 6 39.06 -0.01 26.24
C ALA A 6 38.38 -1.13 27.03
N THR A 7 37.96 -0.82 28.25
CA THR A 7 37.15 -1.72 29.07
C THR A 7 35.68 -1.46 28.77
N ILE A 8 34.96 -2.52 28.38
CA ILE A 8 33.52 -2.46 28.14
C ILE A 8 32.80 -3.49 29.01
N ASN A 9 31.53 -3.23 29.33
CA ASN A 9 30.72 -4.18 30.08
C ASN A 9 30.30 -5.37 29.20
N ASN A 10 29.87 -6.47 29.84
CA ASN A 10 29.46 -7.69 29.15
C ASN A 10 28.25 -7.50 28.23
N LYS A 11 27.35 -6.55 28.52
CA LYS A 11 26.18 -6.27 27.68
C LYS A 11 26.61 -5.62 26.36
N SER A 12 27.52 -4.66 26.41
CA SER A 12 28.10 -4.00 25.24
C SER A 12 28.91 -4.97 24.39
N LEU A 13 29.67 -5.88 25.02
CA LEU A 13 30.40 -6.92 24.31
C LEU A 13 29.44 -7.87 23.56
N LYS A 14 28.39 -8.33 24.24
CA LYS A 14 27.35 -9.18 23.63
C LYS A 14 26.66 -8.48 22.45
N TYR A 15 26.33 -7.20 22.61
CA TYR A 15 25.74 -6.40 21.53
C TYR A 15 26.64 -6.32 20.29
N LEU A 16 27.96 -6.13 20.48
CA LEU A 16 28.92 -6.13 19.37
C LEU A 16 28.97 -7.47 18.65
N ASP A 17 28.89 -8.59 19.38
CA ASP A 17 28.85 -9.93 18.78
C ASP A 17 27.57 -10.14 17.96
N GLU A 18 26.41 -9.81 18.51
CA GLU A 18 25.13 -9.91 17.79
C GLU A 18 25.10 -9.02 16.54
N LEU A 19 25.63 -7.80 16.64
CA LEU A 19 25.66 -6.86 15.52
C LEU A 19 26.63 -7.32 14.43
N LYS A 20 27.77 -7.90 14.82
CA LYS A 20 28.73 -8.50 13.90
C LYS A 20 28.07 -9.61 13.06
N GLU A 21 27.31 -10.50 13.70
CA GLU A 21 26.58 -11.57 12.99
C GLU A 21 25.46 -11.02 12.09
N LYS A 22 24.62 -10.12 12.62
CA LYS A 22 23.49 -9.54 11.87
C LYS A 22 23.90 -8.73 10.65
N ARG A 23 25.08 -8.11 10.69
CA ARG A 23 25.58 -7.20 9.64
C ARG A 23 26.78 -7.76 8.89
N ASP A 24 27.11 -9.03 9.08
CA ASP A 24 28.21 -9.74 8.42
C ASP A 24 29.57 -9.01 8.52
N CYS A 25 29.88 -8.48 9.72
CA CYS A 25 31.16 -7.82 9.96
C CYS A 25 32.26 -8.86 10.24
N ARG A 26 33.47 -8.61 9.73
CA ARG A 26 34.60 -9.55 9.85
C ARG A 26 35.19 -9.57 11.26
N SER A 27 35.00 -8.50 12.03
CA SER A 27 35.54 -8.38 13.38
C SER A 27 34.68 -7.49 14.28
N ARG A 28 34.88 -7.59 15.60
CA ARG A 28 34.29 -6.67 16.58
C ARG A 28 34.74 -5.22 16.35
N SER A 29 35.97 -5.01 15.86
CA SER A 29 36.49 -3.70 15.51
C SER A 29 35.71 -3.08 14.34
N GLU A 30 35.43 -3.86 13.30
CA GLU A 30 34.62 -3.41 12.17
C GLU A 30 33.16 -3.12 12.57
N ALA A 31 32.59 -3.95 13.46
CA ALA A 31 31.28 -3.69 14.04
C ALA A 31 31.26 -2.40 14.88
N LEU A 32 32.33 -2.12 15.61
CA LEU A 32 32.49 -0.88 16.38
C LEU A 32 32.63 0.34 15.47
N ASP A 33 33.45 0.25 14.42
CA ASP A 33 33.60 1.31 13.41
C ASP A 33 32.26 1.60 12.71
N LEU A 34 31.46 0.55 12.45
CA LEU A 34 30.11 0.71 11.91
C LEU A 34 29.22 1.52 12.84
N ILE A 35 29.19 1.19 14.14
CA ILE A 35 28.41 1.91 15.15
C ILE A 35 28.85 3.37 15.23
N ILE A 36 30.16 3.65 15.25
CA ILE A 36 30.67 5.03 15.32
C ILE A 36 30.24 5.80 14.07
N ARG A 37 30.35 5.21 12.89
CA ARG A 37 29.93 5.82 11.63
C ARG A 37 28.42 6.09 11.60
N GLU A 38 27.61 5.14 12.05
CA GLU A 38 26.15 5.31 12.16
C GLU A 38 25.80 6.39 13.19
N HIS A 39 26.48 6.40 14.33
CA HIS A 39 26.27 7.40 15.37
C HIS A 39 26.64 8.81 14.88
N GLN A 40 27.79 8.98 14.21
CA GLN A 40 28.19 10.24 13.59
C GLN A 40 27.20 10.70 12.51
N LYS A 41 26.69 9.77 11.70
CA LYS A 41 25.65 10.07 10.70
C LYS A 41 24.33 10.50 11.36
N ASN A 42 23.94 9.84 12.45
CA ASN A 42 22.70 10.11 13.18
C ASN A 42 22.78 11.39 14.04
N LEU A 43 23.97 11.78 14.50
CA LEU A 43 24.20 13.06 15.19
C LEU A 43 24.04 14.27 14.25
N ASN A 44 24.22 14.08 12.95
CA ASN A 44 24.12 15.13 11.93
C ASN A 44 22.70 15.32 11.38
N LEU A 45 21.74 14.50 11.78
CA LEU A 45 20.33 14.64 11.41
C LEU A 45 19.52 14.86 12.68
N SER A 46 18.91 16.04 12.82
CA SER A 46 17.99 16.28 13.93
C SER A 46 16.88 15.23 13.93
N ILE A 47 16.33 14.91 15.09
CA ILE A 47 15.13 14.06 15.19
C ILE A 47 14.01 14.66 14.31
N GLU A 48 13.94 15.98 14.23
CA GLU A 48 13.03 16.71 13.36
C GLU A 48 13.27 16.42 11.87
N ASP A 49 14.53 16.39 11.42
CA ASP A 49 14.89 16.06 10.03
C ASP A 49 14.52 14.61 9.70
N GLN A 50 14.70 13.69 10.64
CA GLN A 50 14.32 12.29 10.48
C GLN A 50 12.80 12.14 10.37
N VAL A 51 12.04 12.84 11.20
CA VAL A 51 10.57 12.86 11.15
C VAL A 51 10.07 13.46 9.84
N ASN A 52 10.66 14.56 9.39
CA ASN A 52 10.31 15.20 8.12
C ASN A 52 10.59 14.28 6.92
N LEU A 53 11.76 13.61 6.91
CA LEU A 53 12.09 12.63 5.87
C LEU A 53 11.11 11.45 5.87
N MET A 54 10.73 10.94 7.05
CA MET A 54 9.72 9.89 7.15
C MET A 54 8.36 10.35 6.65
N ALA A 55 7.94 11.56 7.01
CA ALA A 55 6.67 12.15 6.57
C ALA A 55 6.64 12.33 5.04
N GLU A 56 7.73 12.77 4.43
CA GLU A 56 7.87 12.93 2.99
C GLU A 56 7.75 11.57 2.27
N ILE A 57 8.51 10.55 2.71
CA ILE A 57 8.44 9.20 2.14
C ILE A 57 7.03 8.59 2.27
N ILE A 58 6.37 8.80 3.41
CA ILE A 58 5.00 8.32 3.64
C ILE A 58 4.03 9.07 2.72
N SER A 59 4.16 10.39 2.60
CA SER A 59 3.32 11.23 1.74
C SER A 59 3.42 10.80 0.28
N GLU A 60 4.64 10.68 -0.25
CA GLU A 60 4.87 10.27 -1.65
C GLU A 60 4.24 8.91 -1.98
N LYS A 61 4.45 7.92 -1.10
CA LYS A 61 3.86 6.58 -1.28
C LYS A 61 2.34 6.61 -1.24
N THR A 62 1.78 7.42 -0.34
CA THR A 62 0.33 7.57 -0.17
C THR A 62 -0.29 8.24 -1.39
N VAL A 63 0.27 9.37 -1.83
CA VAL A 63 -0.17 10.12 -3.00
C VAL A 63 -0.10 9.25 -4.26
N SER A 64 1.00 8.51 -4.46
CA SER A 64 1.14 7.57 -5.59
C SER A 64 0.06 6.48 -5.60
N ALA A 65 -0.27 5.92 -4.43
CA ALA A 65 -1.36 4.94 -4.31
C ALA A 65 -2.72 5.56 -4.63
N MET A 66 -2.99 6.77 -4.13
CA MET A 66 -4.23 7.50 -4.42
C MET A 66 -4.37 7.82 -5.92
N TYR A 67 -3.29 8.21 -6.60
CA TYR A 67 -3.32 8.43 -8.05
C TYR A 67 -3.67 7.16 -8.83
N LYS A 68 -3.15 6.00 -8.43
CA LYS A 68 -3.51 4.71 -9.06
C LYS A 68 -4.98 4.39 -8.86
N ILE A 69 -5.52 4.64 -7.67
CA ILE A 69 -6.95 4.47 -7.38
C ILE A 69 -7.78 5.40 -8.27
N ALA A 70 -7.46 6.70 -8.29
CA ALA A 70 -8.16 7.70 -9.11
C ALA A 70 -8.17 7.33 -10.60
N LYS A 71 -7.03 6.86 -11.13
CA LYS A 71 -6.94 6.38 -12.52
C LYS A 71 -7.84 5.17 -12.78
N GLY A 72 -7.94 4.25 -11.82
CA GLY A 72 -8.84 3.10 -11.88
C GLY A 72 -10.32 3.52 -11.90
N VAL A 73 -10.70 4.46 -11.04
CA VAL A 73 -12.05 5.05 -10.99
C VAL A 73 -12.38 5.73 -12.31
N ASN A 74 -11.52 6.63 -12.81
CA ASN A 74 -11.75 7.34 -14.07
C ASN A 74 -11.95 6.38 -15.27
N LYS A 75 -11.23 5.24 -15.29
CA LYS A 75 -11.42 4.22 -16.33
C LYS A 75 -12.79 3.54 -16.20
N ASN A 76 -13.23 3.26 -14.99
CA ASN A 76 -14.55 2.68 -14.73
C ASN A 76 -15.67 3.64 -15.15
N ASP A 77 -15.56 4.92 -14.77
CA ASP A 77 -16.54 5.95 -15.13
C ASP A 77 -16.64 6.12 -16.65
N ARG A 78 -15.50 6.12 -17.36
CA ARG A 78 -15.50 6.13 -18.83
C ARG A 78 -16.22 4.91 -19.41
N ASN A 79 -15.99 3.71 -18.88
CA ASN A 79 -16.65 2.50 -19.38
C ASN A 79 -18.17 2.52 -19.09
N ILE A 80 -18.58 3.04 -17.93
CA ILE A 80 -19.99 3.24 -17.58
C ILE A 80 -20.63 4.24 -18.55
N GLN A 81 -19.96 5.36 -18.85
CA GLN A 81 -20.46 6.33 -19.83
C GLN A 81 -20.66 5.67 -21.20
N ILE A 82 -19.67 4.90 -21.70
CA ILE A 82 -19.80 4.18 -22.97
C ILE A 82 -21.01 3.24 -22.96
N LEU A 83 -21.25 2.52 -21.86
CA LEU A 83 -22.43 1.66 -21.72
C LEU A 83 -23.74 2.44 -21.75
N ILE A 84 -23.80 3.60 -21.07
CA ILE A 84 -24.98 4.50 -21.10
C ILE A 84 -25.26 4.94 -22.54
N GLU A 85 -24.24 5.37 -23.29
CA GLU A 85 -24.41 5.77 -24.69
C GLU A 85 -24.90 4.62 -25.58
N LEU A 86 -24.37 3.41 -25.39
CA LEU A 86 -24.79 2.22 -26.14
C LEU A 86 -26.25 1.84 -25.84
N VAL A 87 -26.67 1.88 -24.57
CA VAL A 87 -28.05 1.61 -24.15
C VAL A 87 -29.00 2.69 -24.67
N ASN A 88 -28.59 3.97 -24.63
CA ASN A 88 -29.36 5.06 -25.21
C ASN A 88 -29.56 4.87 -26.72
N GLY A 89 -28.49 4.53 -27.45
CA GLY A 89 -28.57 4.22 -28.88
C GLY A 89 -29.51 3.05 -29.19
N LEU A 90 -29.53 2.01 -28.34
CA LEU A 90 -30.47 0.90 -28.44
C LEU A 90 -31.92 1.37 -28.27
N PHE A 91 -32.22 2.15 -27.24
CA PHE A 91 -33.58 2.67 -26.98
C PHE A 91 -34.08 3.59 -28.10
N ILE A 92 -33.22 4.47 -28.62
CA ILE A 92 -33.55 5.29 -29.79
C ILE A 92 -33.88 4.41 -31.00
N ASN A 93 -33.07 3.39 -31.27
CA ASN A 93 -33.29 2.48 -32.39
C ASN A 93 -34.60 1.66 -32.25
N GLU A 94 -34.98 1.31 -31.02
CA GLU A 94 -36.23 0.60 -30.71
C GLU A 94 -37.45 1.53 -30.61
N ASN A 95 -37.29 2.85 -30.80
CA ASN A 95 -38.30 3.88 -30.54
C ASN A 95 -38.88 3.84 -29.12
N GLN A 96 -38.07 3.40 -28.15
CA GLN A 96 -38.44 3.38 -26.75
C GLN A 96 -38.42 4.81 -26.21
N MET A 97 -39.59 5.34 -25.85
CA MET A 97 -39.68 6.73 -25.36
C MET A 97 -39.31 6.89 -23.89
N ASP A 98 -39.55 5.86 -23.07
CA ASP A 98 -39.28 5.90 -21.62
C ASP A 98 -39.01 4.51 -21.05
N ILE A 99 -38.43 4.45 -19.85
CA ILE A 99 -38.11 3.19 -19.13
C ILE A 99 -39.02 2.99 -17.92
N MET A 100 -39.38 1.73 -17.65
CA MET A 100 -40.03 1.36 -16.39
C MET A 100 -39.00 1.36 -15.27
N SER A 101 -39.20 2.20 -14.25
CA SER A 101 -38.23 2.34 -13.16
C SER A 101 -38.26 1.15 -12.20
N THR A 102 -37.18 0.94 -11.45
CA THR A 102 -37.15 -0.09 -10.39
C THR A 102 -38.05 0.23 -9.21
N GLU A 103 -38.48 1.49 -9.04
CA GLU A 103 -39.46 1.89 -8.03
C GLU A 103 -40.86 1.43 -8.44
N GLU A 104 -41.19 1.51 -9.74
CA GLU A 104 -42.46 1.03 -10.27
C GLU A 104 -42.49 -0.50 -10.32
N ARG A 105 -41.46 -1.13 -10.91
CA ARG A 105 -41.35 -2.58 -10.99
C ARG A 105 -39.93 -3.06 -11.25
N MET A 106 -39.34 -3.68 -10.24
CA MET A 106 -38.04 -4.32 -10.37
C MET A 106 -38.13 -5.75 -10.94
N HIS A 107 -37.51 -5.99 -12.09
CA HIS A 107 -37.49 -7.32 -12.73
C HIS A 107 -36.62 -8.34 -11.94
N GLU A 108 -37.05 -9.61 -11.87
CA GLU A 108 -36.35 -10.67 -11.11
C GLU A 108 -34.92 -10.92 -11.59
N ALA A 109 -34.69 -10.84 -12.90
CA ALA A 109 -33.35 -10.94 -13.48
C ALA A 109 -32.40 -9.85 -12.96
N TYR A 110 -32.88 -8.62 -12.75
CA TYR A 110 -32.07 -7.55 -12.18
C TYR A 110 -31.72 -7.84 -10.71
N GLN A 111 -32.67 -8.37 -9.93
CA GLN A 111 -32.42 -8.79 -8.55
C GLN A 111 -31.35 -9.89 -8.48
N THR A 112 -31.43 -10.87 -9.39
CA THR A 112 -30.47 -11.97 -9.48
C THR A 112 -29.08 -11.46 -9.85
N ALA A 113 -28.99 -10.52 -10.79
CA ALA A 113 -27.73 -9.87 -11.14
C ALA A 113 -27.12 -9.13 -9.96
N GLN A 114 -27.92 -8.32 -9.24
CA GLN A 114 -27.46 -7.56 -8.07
C GLN A 114 -26.92 -8.50 -6.98
N LYS A 115 -27.67 -9.55 -6.64
CA LYS A 115 -27.22 -10.56 -5.68
C LYS A 115 -25.92 -11.22 -6.10
N THR A 116 -25.83 -11.65 -7.36
CA THR A 116 -24.64 -12.35 -7.89
C THR A 116 -23.40 -11.47 -7.85
N VAL A 117 -23.54 -10.17 -8.15
CA VAL A 117 -22.43 -9.21 -8.11
C VAL A 117 -22.00 -8.94 -6.67
N ASN A 118 -22.95 -8.73 -5.76
CA ASN A 118 -22.65 -8.52 -4.34
C ASN A 118 -21.90 -9.71 -3.74
N ASP A 119 -22.42 -10.93 -3.93
CA ASP A 119 -21.79 -12.17 -3.45
C ASP A 119 -20.35 -12.32 -3.99
N ARG A 120 -20.12 -11.88 -5.24
CA ARG A 120 -18.79 -11.93 -5.87
C ARG A 120 -17.83 -10.93 -5.23
N ILE A 121 -18.28 -9.71 -4.95
CA ILE A 121 -17.48 -8.68 -4.30
C ILE A 121 -17.08 -9.14 -2.89
N GLU A 122 -18.04 -9.67 -2.12
CA GLU A 122 -17.78 -10.20 -0.77
C GLU A 122 -16.76 -11.34 -0.79
N LYS A 123 -16.93 -12.31 -1.70
CA LYS A 123 -15.97 -13.43 -1.85
C LYS A 123 -14.56 -12.95 -2.21
N GLN A 124 -14.44 -11.93 -3.07
CA GLN A 124 -13.15 -11.35 -3.42
C GLN A 124 -12.50 -10.63 -2.23
N ALA A 125 -13.29 -9.89 -1.44
CA ALA A 125 -12.82 -9.22 -0.23
C ALA A 125 -12.29 -10.23 0.79
N LEU A 126 -13.03 -11.32 1.05
CA LEU A 126 -12.62 -12.41 1.95
C LEU A 126 -11.33 -13.07 1.47
N LYS A 127 -11.23 -13.43 0.17
CA LYS A 127 -10.02 -14.06 -0.38
C LYS A 127 -8.78 -13.19 -0.22
N LYS A 128 -8.93 -11.86 -0.35
CA LYS A 128 -7.83 -10.91 -0.13
C LYS A 128 -7.44 -10.86 1.35
N HIS A 129 -8.41 -10.91 2.25
CA HIS A 129 -8.19 -10.93 3.70
C HIS A 129 -7.45 -12.19 4.15
N TYR A 130 -7.78 -13.39 3.65
CA TYR A 130 -7.07 -14.63 4.04
C TYR A 130 -5.63 -14.68 3.52
N ARG A 131 -5.37 -14.15 2.32
CA ARG A 131 -4.01 -14.09 1.73
C ARG A 131 -3.03 -13.17 2.48
N THR A 132 -3.51 -12.29 3.36
CA THR A 132 -2.65 -11.43 4.18
C THR A 132 -2.20 -12.06 5.49
N TYR A 133 -2.67 -13.27 5.84
CA TYR A 133 -2.31 -14.01 7.06
C TYR A 133 -1.61 -15.35 6.78
N GLU A 134 -1.26 -15.64 5.52
CA GLU A 134 -0.33 -16.71 5.11
C GLU A 134 1.02 -16.09 4.74
#